data_AF-A0A949P933-F1
#
_entry.id   AF-A0A949P933-F1
#
_cell.length_a   1.000
_cell.length_b   1.000
_cell.length_c   1.000
_cell.angle_alpha   90.00
_cell.angle_beta   90.00
_cell.angle_gamma   90.00
#
_symmetry.space_group_name_H-M   'P 1'
#
loop_
_entity.id
_entity.type
_entity.pdbx_description
1 polymer ?
#
loop_
_entity_poly.entity_id
_entity_poly.type
_entity_poly.pdbx_seq_one_letter_code
_entity_poly.pdbx_strand_id
1 'polypeptide(L)'
;MTSNVVRGAIGALLFSILATGGAGIALAAPVDDPSTGPVTLIPVPDGCPEPDTADVAFVGTMTGKDDLTQTIRFRIDQLRAGSASPWAIDGLIDVRYGGDYRFLDEGDQYLVGAAVDPAYGVLSSAVRPPEPNFGGNAVVGIDDTAVVCPNLDDPVRTVNLDGSSVDSGVLSLLVEDRRLLLATVVVPVVVVFAALLVLVVLRVFGGLAAKGVLELGRSAVTPVPDHRVVRTRSHRPADD
;
A
#
# COMPACT_ATOMS: atom_id res chain seq x y z
N MET A 1 32.37 -10.22 13.19
CA MET A 1 33.79 -10.12 13.58
C MET A 1 34.00 -8.74 14.19
N THR A 2 33.68 -8.57 15.48
CA THR A 2 34.58 -8.73 16.65
C THR A 2 35.55 -7.56 16.83
N SER A 3 35.18 -6.71 17.81
CA SER A 3 35.98 -6.12 18.89
C SER A 3 37.16 -5.19 18.61
N ASN A 4 37.10 -4.02 19.25
CA ASN A 4 38.09 -3.49 20.22
C ASN A 4 37.48 -2.22 20.87
N VAL A 5 37.00 -2.17 22.13
CA VAL A 5 37.58 -2.44 23.47
C VAL A 5 38.57 -1.36 23.95
N VAL A 6 38.01 -0.43 24.75
CA VAL A 6 38.47 0.05 26.08
C VAL A 6 39.59 1.12 26.14
N ARG A 7 39.26 2.30 26.71
CA ARG A 7 39.78 2.86 27.99
C ARG A 7 39.44 4.34 28.14
N GLY A 8 38.97 4.73 29.33
CA GLY A 8 38.95 6.15 29.73
C GLY A 8 37.96 6.49 30.85
N ALA A 9 38.16 5.93 32.04
CA ALA A 9 37.58 6.49 33.27
C ALA A 9 38.38 7.74 33.68
N ILE A 10 37.70 8.72 34.30
CA ILE A 10 38.16 9.67 35.35
C ILE A 10 37.22 10.90 35.31
N GLY A 11 36.61 11.24 36.44
CA GLY A 11 35.97 12.55 36.60
C GLY A 11 34.81 12.59 37.58
N ALA A 12 35.06 12.25 38.84
CA ALA A 12 34.15 12.58 39.94
C ALA A 12 34.05 14.11 40.08
N LEU A 13 32.83 14.65 40.14
CA LEU A 13 32.60 15.99 40.67
C LEU A 13 31.32 15.98 41.51
N LEU A 14 31.57 16.07 42.82
CA LEU A 14 30.63 16.39 43.87
C LEU A 14 29.92 17.71 43.57
N PHE A 15 28.59 17.73 43.68
CA PHE A 15 27.87 18.95 44.00
C PHE A 15 26.84 18.64 45.09
N SER A 16 27.23 18.97 46.32
CA SER A 16 26.37 19.03 47.50
C SER A 16 25.71 20.41 47.53
N ILE A 17 24.38 20.48 47.48
CA ILE A 17 23.64 21.71 47.84
C ILE A 17 22.48 21.35 48.78
N LEU A 18 22.62 21.95 49.97
CA LEU A 18 21.67 22.30 51.03
C LEU A 18 20.27 21.65 51.05
N ALA A 19 20.05 20.92 52.15
CA ALA A 19 18.75 20.76 52.76
C ALA A 19 18.29 22.07 53.40
N THR A 20 17.12 22.56 53.00
CA THR A 20 16.32 23.52 53.77
C THR A 20 14.92 22.99 53.87
N GLY A 21 14.49 22.70 55.10
CA GLY A 21 13.13 22.28 55.42
C GLY A 21 12.13 23.39 55.14
N GLY A 22 11.00 23.00 54.56
CA GLY A 22 9.84 23.85 54.33
C GLY A 22 8.58 22.99 54.43
N ALA A 23 7.75 23.33 55.40
CA ALA A 23 6.46 22.76 55.79
C ALA A 23 5.67 22.04 54.69
N GLY A 24 5.21 20.83 55.04
CA GLY A 24 4.23 20.07 54.27
C GLY A 24 2.90 20.83 54.19
N ILE A 25 2.52 21.16 52.97
CA ILE A 25 1.13 21.42 52.60
C ILE A 25 0.65 20.10 52.01
N ALA A 26 -0.23 19.42 52.74
CA ALA A 26 -0.95 18.26 52.20
C ALA A 26 -1.85 18.77 51.07
N LEU A 27 -1.37 18.67 49.83
CA LEU A 27 -2.26 18.71 48.67
C LEU A 27 -3.09 17.44 48.74
N ALA A 28 -4.40 17.62 48.91
CA ALA A 28 -5.37 16.54 48.83
C ALA A 28 -5.09 15.69 47.57
N ALA A 29 -5.03 14.37 47.75
CA ALA A 29 -5.05 13.44 46.63
C ALA A 29 -6.23 13.79 45.71
N PRO A 30 -6.08 13.73 44.38
CA PRO A 30 -7.24 13.81 43.52
C PRO A 30 -8.17 12.67 43.93
N VAL A 31 -9.41 13.03 44.27
CA VAL A 31 -10.48 12.06 44.49
C VAL A 31 -10.68 11.39 43.13
N ASP A 32 -10.35 10.09 43.06
CA ASP A 32 -10.72 9.25 41.94
C ASP A 32 -12.25 9.13 41.94
N ASP A 33 -12.93 10.00 41.19
CA ASP A 33 -14.31 9.78 40.78
C ASP A 33 -14.32 8.68 39.71
N PRO A 34 -14.94 7.51 39.95
CA PRO A 34 -15.02 6.43 38.97
C PRO A 34 -16.14 6.71 37.96
N SER A 35 -16.04 7.84 37.25
CA SER A 35 -16.97 8.24 36.19
C SER A 35 -16.24 8.77 34.97
N THR A 36 -15.03 8.30 34.69
CA THR A 36 -14.43 8.49 33.36
C THR A 36 -15.00 7.42 32.44
N GLY A 37 -16.28 7.58 32.09
CA GLY A 37 -16.78 7.05 30.81
C GLY A 37 -16.11 7.80 29.66
N PRO A 38 -16.14 7.26 28.42
CA PRO A 38 -15.59 7.95 27.26
C PRO A 38 -16.20 9.35 27.19
N VAL A 39 -15.36 10.40 27.26
CA VAL A 39 -15.84 11.78 27.20
C VAL A 39 -16.16 12.09 25.76
N THR A 40 -17.43 11.92 25.37
CA THR A 40 -17.93 12.31 24.06
C THR A 40 -17.84 13.84 23.95
N LEU A 41 -16.98 14.34 23.05
CA LEU A 41 -16.75 15.78 22.86
C LEU A 41 -17.95 16.50 22.24
N ILE A 42 -18.96 15.73 21.83
CA ILE A 42 -20.21 16.21 21.25
C ILE A 42 -21.33 15.76 22.21
N PRO A 43 -22.12 16.68 22.78
CA PRO A 43 -23.27 16.31 23.60
C PRO A 43 -24.30 15.61 22.70
N VAL A 44 -24.42 14.29 22.86
CA VAL A 44 -25.42 13.48 22.18
C VAL A 44 -26.76 13.68 22.89
N PRO A 45 -27.82 14.17 22.22
CA PRO A 45 -29.13 14.31 22.84
C PRO A 45 -29.73 12.97 23.26
N ASP A 46 -30.52 12.98 24.34
CA ASP A 46 -31.26 11.80 24.79
C ASP A 46 -32.17 11.26 23.67
N GLY A 47 -32.00 9.98 23.31
CA GLY A 47 -32.75 9.31 22.25
C GLY A 47 -31.94 8.92 21.02
N CYS A 48 -30.67 9.30 20.92
CA CYS A 48 -29.78 8.82 19.85
C CYS A 48 -29.14 7.46 20.23
N PRO A 49 -28.98 6.52 19.26
CA PRO A 49 -28.21 5.30 19.49
C PRO A 49 -26.75 5.64 19.75
N GLU A 50 -26.19 5.15 20.85
CA GLU A 50 -24.79 5.32 21.21
C GLU A 50 -23.94 4.25 20.50
N PRO A 51 -22.88 4.64 19.76
CA PRO A 51 -22.00 3.67 19.11
C PRO A 51 -21.17 2.91 20.15
N ASP A 52 -20.79 1.67 19.81
CA ASP A 52 -19.89 0.87 20.63
C ASP A 52 -18.57 1.62 20.85
N THR A 53 -18.03 1.59 22.06
CA THR A 53 -16.78 2.30 22.39
C THR A 53 -15.57 1.48 21.96
N ALA A 54 -14.53 2.11 21.40
CA ALA A 54 -13.26 1.45 21.14
C ALA A 54 -12.44 1.26 22.44
N ASP A 55 -12.03 0.02 22.72
CA ASP A 55 -11.14 -0.31 23.84
C ASP A 55 -9.69 0.15 23.60
N VAL A 56 -9.28 0.20 22.33
CA VAL A 56 -7.96 0.67 21.91
C VAL A 56 -8.04 1.37 20.56
N ALA A 57 -7.37 2.52 20.45
CA ALA A 57 -7.17 3.22 19.19
C ALA A 57 -5.69 3.53 18.99
N PHE A 58 -5.13 3.16 17.85
CA PHE A 58 -3.71 3.35 17.54
C PHE A 58 -3.49 3.61 16.05
N VAL A 59 -2.37 4.26 15.75
CA VAL A 59 -1.80 4.31 14.40
C VAL A 59 -0.82 3.16 14.28
N GLY A 60 -0.97 2.32 13.27
CA GLY A 60 -0.13 1.17 13.07
C GLY A 60 0.11 0.83 11.61
N THR A 61 1.28 0.26 11.34
CA THR A 61 1.65 -0.27 10.03
C THR A 61 1.23 -1.73 9.94
N MET A 62 0.54 -2.11 8.88
CA MET A 62 0.18 -3.51 8.63
C MET A 62 1.44 -4.32 8.28
N THR A 63 1.71 -5.37 9.06
CA THR A 63 2.90 -6.23 8.91
C THR A 63 2.60 -7.61 8.36
N GLY A 64 1.33 -8.02 8.38
CA GLY A 64 0.91 -9.30 7.82
C GLY A 64 -0.57 -9.54 8.03
N LYS A 65 -1.10 -10.48 7.24
CA LYS A 65 -2.49 -10.95 7.31
C LYS A 65 -2.53 -12.47 7.38
N ASP A 66 -3.52 -12.98 8.11
CA ASP A 66 -3.87 -14.39 8.17
C ASP A 66 -5.26 -14.60 7.57
N ASP A 67 -5.30 -15.17 6.37
CA ASP A 67 -6.53 -15.40 5.62
C ASP A 67 -7.44 -16.47 6.27
N LEU A 68 -6.88 -17.37 7.11
CA LEU A 68 -7.65 -18.43 7.76
C LEU A 68 -8.43 -17.90 8.97
N THR A 69 -7.78 -17.05 9.77
CA THR A 69 -8.40 -16.45 10.96
C THR A 69 -8.99 -15.07 10.70
N GLN A 70 -8.79 -14.52 9.49
CA GLN A 70 -9.24 -13.19 9.09
C GLN A 70 -8.69 -12.09 10.04
N THR A 71 -7.45 -12.29 10.46
CA THR A 71 -6.76 -11.44 11.44
C THR A 71 -5.62 -10.71 10.74
N ILE A 72 -5.44 -9.44 11.10
CA ILE A 72 -4.35 -8.61 10.61
C ILE A 72 -3.44 -8.26 11.78
N ARG A 73 -2.14 -8.39 11.53
CA ARG A 73 -1.09 -8.04 12.48
C ARG A 73 -0.56 -6.65 12.18
N PHE A 74 -0.71 -5.74 13.12
CA PHE A 74 -0.15 -4.40 13.05
C PHE A 74 1.07 -4.27 13.94
N ARG A 75 2.06 -3.51 13.48
CA ARG A 75 3.04 -2.89 14.37
C ARG A 75 2.47 -1.56 14.84
N ILE A 76 2.39 -1.38 16.16
CA ILE A 76 1.91 -0.14 16.75
C ILE A 76 2.99 0.93 16.61
N ASP A 77 2.68 2.00 15.88
CA ASP A 77 3.59 3.14 15.71
C ASP A 77 3.24 4.27 16.71
N GLN A 78 1.95 4.46 17.02
CA GLN A 78 1.49 5.44 18.02
C GLN A 78 0.16 5.04 18.66
N LEU A 79 0.08 5.05 19.99
CA LEU A 79 -1.19 4.88 20.71
C LEU A 79 -1.96 6.21 20.78
N ARG A 80 -3.26 6.19 20.47
CA ARG A 80 -4.15 7.37 20.48
C ARG A 80 -5.14 7.35 21.63
N ALA A 81 -5.73 6.20 21.93
CA ALA A 81 -6.65 6.01 23.04
C ALA A 81 -6.61 4.56 23.56
N GLY A 82 -7.03 4.35 24.80
CA GLY A 82 -7.07 3.04 25.44
C GLY A 82 -5.68 2.50 25.82
N SER A 83 -5.59 1.18 26.01
CA SER A 83 -4.33 0.50 26.31
C SER A 83 -4.14 -0.73 25.43
N ALA A 84 -3.02 -0.82 24.71
CA ALA A 84 -2.69 -2.01 23.93
C ALA A 84 -2.07 -3.14 24.76
N SER A 85 -1.76 -2.92 26.05
CA SER A 85 -0.94 -3.85 26.85
C SER A 85 -1.45 -5.29 26.98
N PRO A 86 -2.77 -5.59 27.04
CA PRO A 86 -3.23 -6.97 27.18
C PRO A 86 -3.26 -7.74 25.85
N TRP A 87 -3.13 -7.04 24.71
CA TRP A 87 -3.28 -7.63 23.38
C TRP A 87 -2.03 -7.49 22.51
N ALA A 88 -1.12 -6.58 22.85
CA ALA A 88 0.12 -6.35 22.12
C ALA A 88 1.30 -7.11 22.73
N ILE A 89 2.05 -7.82 21.90
CA ILE A 89 3.29 -8.51 22.26
C ILE A 89 4.42 -7.93 21.41
N ASP A 90 5.48 -7.44 22.05
CA ASP A 90 6.62 -6.77 21.39
C ASP A 90 6.23 -5.60 20.47
N GLY A 91 5.11 -4.94 20.76
CA GLY A 91 4.57 -3.84 19.94
C GLY A 91 3.82 -4.29 18.68
N LEU A 92 3.57 -5.59 18.53
CA LEU A 92 2.68 -6.15 17.52
C LEU A 92 1.33 -6.50 18.14
N ILE A 93 0.25 -6.20 17.43
CA ILE A 93 -1.13 -6.43 17.86
C ILE A 93 -1.91 -7.11 16.74
N ASP A 94 -2.68 -8.13 17.12
CA ASP A 94 -3.51 -8.91 16.21
C ASP A 94 -4.97 -8.46 16.36
N VAL A 95 -5.57 -8.03 15.26
CA VAL A 95 -6.95 -7.52 15.21
C VAL A 95 -7.73 -8.26 14.12
N ARG A 96 -8.93 -8.74 14.45
CA ARG A 96 -9.77 -9.51 13.53
C ARG A 96 -10.72 -8.60 12.75
N TYR A 97 -10.78 -8.78 11.43
CA TYR A 97 -11.60 -7.96 10.53
C TYR A 97 -12.71 -8.74 9.81
N GLY A 98 -12.80 -10.05 10.04
CA GLY A 98 -13.83 -10.85 9.37
C GLY A 98 -13.67 -10.81 7.85
N GLY A 99 -14.72 -10.45 7.10
CA GLY A 99 -14.64 -10.30 5.64
C GLY A 99 -13.83 -9.09 5.16
N ASP A 100 -13.58 -8.10 6.03
CA ASP A 100 -13.04 -6.79 5.69
C ASP A 100 -11.51 -6.76 5.58
N TYR A 101 -10.82 -7.84 5.99
CA TYR A 101 -9.36 -7.93 5.95
C TYR A 101 -8.75 -7.71 4.55
N ARG A 102 -9.56 -7.93 3.50
CA ARG A 102 -9.18 -7.83 2.08
C ARG A 102 -8.97 -6.39 1.60
N PHE A 103 -9.45 -5.40 2.35
CA PHE A 103 -9.39 -3.98 1.97
C PHE A 103 -8.17 -3.27 2.56
N LEU A 104 -7.33 -3.99 3.30
CA LEU A 104 -6.14 -3.47 3.94
C LEU A 104 -4.91 -4.09 3.29
N ASP A 105 -3.93 -3.23 3.02
CA ASP A 105 -2.73 -3.57 2.26
C ASP A 105 -1.50 -3.65 3.16
N GLU A 106 -0.61 -4.59 2.84
CA GLU A 106 0.59 -4.85 3.64
C GLU A 106 1.61 -3.71 3.44
N GLY A 107 2.13 -3.19 4.55
CA GLY A 107 3.05 -2.06 4.56
C GLY A 107 2.38 -0.70 4.67
N ASP A 108 1.05 -0.61 4.50
CA ASP A 108 0.31 0.63 4.69
C ASP A 108 0.04 0.93 6.16
N GLN A 109 -0.15 2.22 6.45
CA GLN A 109 -0.36 2.72 7.81
C GLN A 109 -1.79 3.24 7.94
N TYR A 110 -2.47 2.78 9.01
CA TYR A 110 -3.87 3.08 9.25
C TYR A 110 -4.09 3.60 10.68
N LEU A 111 -5.18 4.34 10.88
CA LEU A 111 -5.73 4.62 12.19
C LEU A 111 -6.75 3.52 12.51
N VAL A 112 -6.41 2.67 13.46
CA VAL A 112 -7.18 1.48 13.84
C VAL A 112 -7.87 1.74 15.18
N GLY A 113 -9.19 1.73 15.19
CA GLY A 113 -9.99 1.60 16.40
C GLY A 113 -10.53 0.18 16.53
N ALA A 114 -10.28 -0.47 17.66
CA ALA A 114 -10.68 -1.86 17.91
C ALA A 114 -11.31 -2.00 19.30
N ALA A 115 -12.29 -2.90 19.38
CA ALA A 115 -12.96 -3.30 20.61
C ALA A 115 -12.96 -4.83 20.76
N VAL A 116 -13.10 -5.31 21.98
CA VAL A 116 -13.18 -6.74 22.28
C VAL A 116 -14.54 -7.27 21.84
N ASP A 117 -14.53 -8.23 20.91
CA ASP A 117 -15.74 -8.94 20.51
C ASP A 117 -16.16 -9.90 21.64
N PRO A 118 -17.35 -9.74 22.26
CA PRO A 118 -17.80 -10.59 23.36
C PRO A 118 -18.04 -12.05 22.94
N ALA A 119 -18.28 -12.33 21.65
CA ALA A 119 -18.50 -13.68 21.16
C ALA A 119 -17.21 -14.50 21.04
N TYR A 120 -16.08 -13.85 20.81
CA TYR A 120 -14.80 -14.52 20.53
C TYR A 120 -13.69 -14.15 21.51
N GLY A 121 -13.86 -13.10 22.32
CA GLY A 121 -12.87 -12.62 23.28
C GLY A 121 -11.59 -12.07 22.63
N VAL A 122 -11.67 -11.64 21.37
CA VAL A 122 -10.55 -11.10 20.60
C VAL A 122 -10.84 -9.67 20.18
N LEU A 123 -9.79 -8.88 19.90
CA LEU A 123 -9.97 -7.57 19.30
C LEU A 123 -10.53 -7.69 17.89
N SER A 124 -11.59 -6.93 17.62
CA SER A 124 -12.18 -6.79 16.29
C SER A 124 -12.32 -5.33 15.89
N SER A 125 -12.23 -5.09 14.58
CA SER A 125 -12.46 -3.78 13.97
C SER A 125 -13.13 -3.98 12.60
N ALA A 126 -13.91 -3.00 12.18
CA ALA A 126 -14.52 -2.96 10.85
C ALA A 126 -13.85 -1.91 9.96
N VAL A 127 -13.94 -2.08 8.64
CA VAL A 127 -13.45 -1.06 7.67
C VAL A 127 -14.63 -0.32 7.06
N ARG A 128 -15.72 -1.04 6.79
CA ARG A 128 -16.93 -0.49 6.18
C ARG A 128 -17.67 0.44 7.16
N PRO A 129 -18.27 1.53 6.66
CA PRO A 129 -19.21 2.32 7.45
C PRO A 129 -20.41 1.45 7.89
N PRO A 130 -21.05 1.76 9.02
CA PRO A 130 -22.26 1.07 9.44
C PRO A 130 -23.32 1.16 8.33
N GLU A 131 -23.95 0.01 8.04
CA GLU A 131 -24.94 -0.07 6.97
C GLU A 131 -26.16 0.78 7.33
N PRO A 132 -26.64 1.64 6.41
CA PRO A 132 -27.88 2.37 6.66
C PRO A 132 -29.04 1.38 6.80
N ASN A 133 -29.95 1.64 7.73
CA ASN A 133 -31.14 0.81 7.90
C ASN A 133 -32.06 0.91 6.67
N PHE A 134 -31.94 -0.05 5.75
CA PHE A 134 -32.81 -0.15 4.57
C PHE A 134 -33.94 -1.14 4.81
N GLY A 135 -35.14 -0.62 5.07
CA GLY A 135 -36.39 -1.39 5.17
C GLY A 135 -36.91 -1.60 6.59
N GLY A 136 -38.24 -1.65 6.73
CA GLY A 136 -38.95 -1.86 8.00
C GLY A 136 -38.96 -0.63 8.91
N ASN A 137 -37.83 -0.31 9.54
CA ASN A 137 -37.75 0.72 10.58
C ASN A 137 -37.68 2.15 9.99
N ALA A 138 -37.03 2.31 8.83
CA ALA A 138 -36.98 3.57 8.09
C ALA A 138 -38.34 3.97 7.46
N VAL A 139 -39.31 3.05 7.38
CA VAL A 139 -40.64 3.31 6.78
C VAL A 139 -41.73 3.47 7.83
N VAL A 140 -41.50 2.99 9.05
CA VAL A 140 -42.43 3.09 10.20
C VAL A 140 -42.07 4.27 11.11
N GLY A 141 -40.98 4.99 10.82
CA GLY A 141 -40.60 6.19 11.57
C GLY A 141 -40.35 5.93 13.06
N ILE A 142 -39.98 4.70 13.44
CA ILE A 142 -39.68 4.37 14.83
C ILE A 142 -38.36 5.04 15.27
N ASP A 143 -37.47 5.31 14.32
CA ASP A 143 -36.25 6.10 14.51
C ASP A 143 -36.44 7.59 14.17
N ASP A 144 -37.65 8.03 13.77
CA ASP A 144 -38.01 9.46 13.61
C ASP A 144 -38.31 10.08 14.98
N THR A 145 -37.39 9.94 15.93
CA THR A 145 -37.41 10.84 17.08
C THR A 145 -37.24 12.25 16.53
N ALA A 146 -37.98 13.24 17.06
CA ALA A 146 -37.90 14.65 16.63
C ALA A 146 -36.54 15.32 16.94
N VAL A 147 -35.51 14.51 17.13
CA VAL A 147 -34.17 14.81 17.60
C VAL A 147 -33.23 14.52 16.44
N VAL A 148 -32.59 15.58 15.93
CA VAL A 148 -31.57 15.45 14.89
C VAL A 148 -30.29 14.95 15.55
N CYS A 149 -30.01 13.65 15.45
CA CYS A 149 -28.77 13.07 15.95
C CYS A 149 -27.58 13.50 15.07
N PRO A 150 -26.44 13.90 15.66
CA PRO A 150 -25.22 14.13 14.91
C PRO A 150 -24.75 12.82 14.27
N ASN A 151 -24.18 12.90 13.07
CA ASN A 151 -23.51 11.75 12.49
C ASN A 151 -22.21 11.53 13.28
N LEU A 152 -22.17 10.45 14.06
CA LEU A 152 -21.03 10.06 14.86
C LEU A 152 -20.33 8.89 14.16
N ASP A 153 -19.07 9.08 13.83
CA ASP A 153 -18.25 8.02 13.28
C ASP A 153 -18.08 6.90 14.30
N ASP A 154 -18.21 5.65 13.84
CA ASP A 154 -17.99 4.47 14.66
C ASP A 154 -16.52 4.42 15.11
N PRO A 155 -16.24 4.43 16.43
CA PRO A 155 -14.87 4.40 16.92
C PRO A 155 -14.24 3.01 16.77
N VAL A 156 -15.00 1.92 16.57
CA VAL A 156 -14.51 0.55 16.32
C VAL A 156 -14.27 0.33 14.82
N ARG A 157 -13.60 1.31 14.21
CA ARG A 157 -13.38 1.35 12.76
C ARG A 157 -11.95 1.70 12.40
N THR A 158 -11.49 1.11 11.31
CA THR A 158 -10.20 1.42 10.70
C THR A 158 -10.37 2.39 9.55
N VAL A 159 -9.60 3.47 9.60
CA VAL A 159 -9.61 4.56 8.62
C VAL A 159 -8.17 4.90 8.19
N ASN A 160 -8.06 5.63 7.09
CA ASN A 160 -6.78 6.18 6.66
C ASN A 160 -6.28 7.24 7.66
N LEU A 161 -4.99 7.59 7.60
CA LEU A 161 -4.38 8.58 8.50
C LEU A 161 -4.99 9.99 8.39
N ASP A 162 -5.54 10.33 7.23
CA ASP A 162 -6.25 11.58 6.97
C ASP A 162 -7.71 11.54 7.47
N GLY A 163 -8.14 10.43 8.08
CA GLY A 163 -9.50 10.20 8.52
C GLY A 163 -10.46 9.80 7.40
N SER A 164 -9.98 9.69 6.15
CA SER A 164 -10.81 9.21 5.05
C SER A 164 -11.13 7.72 5.21
N SER A 165 -12.29 7.31 4.72
CA SER A 165 -12.66 5.90 4.68
C SER A 165 -11.70 5.12 3.78
N VAL A 166 -11.22 3.97 4.25
CA VAL A 166 -10.56 2.98 3.39
C VAL A 166 -11.52 2.58 2.27
N ASP A 167 -10.98 2.42 1.06
CA ASP A 167 -11.75 2.18 -0.16
C ASP A 167 -12.32 0.75 -0.18
N SER A 168 -13.36 0.52 0.63
CA SER A 168 -14.00 -0.79 0.82
C SER A 168 -15.13 -1.07 -0.16
N GLY A 169 -15.19 -0.33 -1.27
CA GLY A 169 -16.23 -0.48 -2.28
C GLY A 169 -16.10 -1.80 -3.05
N VAL A 170 -17.23 -2.37 -3.50
CA VAL A 170 -17.26 -3.57 -4.35
C VAL A 170 -16.44 -3.43 -5.64
N LEU A 171 -16.21 -2.19 -6.08
CA LEU A 171 -15.41 -1.89 -7.26
C LEU A 171 -13.90 -1.85 -6.98
N SER A 172 -13.49 -1.58 -5.73
CA SER A 172 -12.07 -1.51 -5.35
C SER A 172 -11.38 -2.85 -5.61
N LEU A 173 -11.99 -3.95 -5.13
CA LEU A 173 -11.52 -5.32 -5.39
C LEU A 173 -11.46 -5.66 -6.89
N LEU A 174 -12.42 -5.17 -7.68
CA LEU A 174 -12.47 -5.38 -9.12
C LEU A 174 -11.41 -4.57 -9.89
N VAL A 175 -11.03 -3.38 -9.42
CA VAL A 175 -10.05 -2.51 -10.10
C VAL A 175 -8.63 -2.98 -9.84
N GLU A 176 -8.33 -3.46 -8.64
CA GLU A 176 -7.04 -4.07 -8.30
C GLU A 176 -6.81 -5.32 -9.18
N ASP A 177 -7.81 -6.18 -9.28
CA ASP A 177 -7.78 -7.33 -10.18
C ASP A 177 -7.75 -6.91 -11.66
N ARG A 178 -8.40 -5.82 -12.06
CA ARG A 178 -8.41 -5.34 -13.45
C ARG A 178 -7.01 -5.03 -13.97
N ARG A 179 -6.11 -4.51 -13.13
CA ARG A 179 -4.70 -4.28 -13.53
C ARG A 179 -3.98 -5.60 -13.81
N LEU A 180 -4.17 -6.60 -12.96
CA LEU A 180 -3.64 -7.95 -13.16
C LEU A 180 -4.25 -8.62 -14.40
N LEU A 181 -5.56 -8.49 -14.61
CA LEU A 181 -6.25 -9.02 -15.79
C LEU A 181 -5.79 -8.32 -17.08
N LEU A 182 -5.64 -6.99 -17.08
CA LEU A 182 -5.09 -6.25 -18.22
C LEU A 182 -3.64 -6.64 -18.48
N ALA A 183 -2.81 -6.74 -17.46
CA ALA A 183 -1.43 -7.19 -17.61
C ALA A 183 -1.36 -8.59 -18.24
N THR A 184 -2.25 -9.50 -17.81
CA THR A 184 -2.29 -10.88 -18.31
C THR A 184 -2.64 -10.95 -19.81
N VAL A 185 -3.45 -10.01 -20.32
CA VAL A 185 -3.79 -9.93 -21.75
C VAL A 185 -2.76 -9.13 -22.55
N VAL A 186 -2.25 -8.03 -22.00
CA VAL A 186 -1.33 -7.11 -22.69
C VAL A 186 0.07 -7.70 -22.81
N VAL A 187 0.58 -8.36 -21.77
CA VAL A 187 1.93 -8.95 -21.76
C VAL A 187 2.14 -9.92 -22.94
N PRO A 188 1.29 -10.94 -23.19
CA PRO A 188 1.50 -11.83 -24.32
C PRO A 188 1.39 -11.13 -25.68
N VAL A 189 0.49 -10.15 -25.83
CA VAL A 189 0.36 -9.35 -27.06
C VAL A 189 1.65 -8.60 -27.35
N VAL A 190 2.23 -7.93 -26.34
CA VAL A 190 3.50 -7.19 -26.47
C VAL A 190 4.65 -8.14 -26.79
N VAL A 191 4.71 -9.31 -26.15
CA VAL A 191 5.76 -10.31 -26.40
C VAL A 191 5.71 -10.81 -27.85
N VAL A 192 4.52 -11.16 -28.36
CA VAL A 192 4.35 -11.60 -29.75
C VAL A 192 4.72 -10.47 -30.72
N PHE A 193 4.27 -9.25 -30.45
CA PHE A 193 4.58 -8.10 -31.30
C PHE A 193 6.09 -7.81 -31.33
N ALA A 194 6.77 -7.85 -30.18
CA ALA A 194 8.21 -7.67 -30.07
C ALA A 194 8.97 -8.78 -30.82
N ALA A 195 8.56 -10.04 -30.67
CA ALA A 195 9.18 -11.16 -31.38
C ALA A 195 9.04 -11.02 -32.90
N LEU A 196 7.87 -10.62 -33.40
CA LEU A 196 7.64 -10.35 -34.82
C LEU A 196 8.49 -9.17 -35.31
N LEU A 197 8.59 -8.09 -34.53
CA LEU A 197 9.41 -6.93 -34.88
C LEU A 197 10.88 -7.31 -35.03
N VAL A 198 11.42 -8.06 -34.07
CA VAL A 198 12.79 -8.60 -34.10
C VAL A 198 13.02 -9.48 -35.33
N LEU A 199 12.08 -10.38 -35.62
CA LEU A 199 12.17 -11.27 -36.78
C LEU A 199 12.18 -10.48 -38.11
N VAL A 200 11.32 -9.47 -38.23
CA VAL A 200 11.23 -8.61 -39.43
C VAL A 200 12.52 -7.82 -39.62
N VAL A 201 13.06 -7.23 -38.56
CA VAL A 201 14.34 -6.52 -38.59
C VAL A 201 15.44 -7.47 -39.07
N LEU A 202 15.58 -8.65 -38.48
CA LEU A 202 16.57 -9.64 -38.90
C LEU A 202 16.39 -10.06 -40.37
N ARG A 203 15.15 -10.21 -40.83
CA ARG A 203 14.86 -10.57 -42.23
C ARG A 203 15.23 -9.46 -43.21
N VAL A 204 14.92 -8.21 -42.89
CA VAL A 204 15.23 -7.07 -43.77
C VAL A 204 16.74 -6.83 -43.81
N PHE A 205 17.41 -6.79 -42.66
CA PHE A 205 18.86 -6.61 -42.58
C PHE A 205 19.63 -7.78 -43.23
N GLY A 206 19.19 -9.03 -43.02
CA GLY A 206 19.78 -10.19 -43.67
C GLY A 206 19.65 -10.15 -45.20
N GLY A 207 18.51 -9.71 -45.72
CA GLY A 207 18.29 -9.54 -47.16
C GLY A 207 19.16 -8.43 -47.78
N LEU A 208 19.37 -7.33 -47.05
CA LEU A 208 20.25 -6.24 -47.48
C LEU A 208 21.73 -6.66 -47.46
N ALA A 209 22.16 -7.38 -46.42
CA ALA A 209 23.53 -7.90 -46.32
C ALA A 209 23.84 -8.90 -47.45
N ALA A 210 22.92 -9.82 -47.76
CA ALA A 210 23.10 -10.79 -48.83
C ALA A 210 23.21 -10.13 -50.22
N LYS A 211 22.41 -9.08 -50.49
CA LYS A 211 22.51 -8.31 -51.73
C LYS A 211 23.84 -7.55 -51.84
N GLY A 212 24.32 -6.96 -50.75
CA GLY A 212 25.61 -6.26 -50.72
C GLY A 212 26.80 -7.17 -51.05
N VAL A 213 26.83 -8.39 -50.51
CA VAL A 213 27.90 -9.37 -50.79
C VAL A 213 27.86 -9.87 -52.24
N LEU A 214 26.66 -10.07 -52.80
CA LEU A 214 26.50 -10.52 -54.18
C LEU A 214 26.88 -9.45 -55.21
N GLU A 215 26.68 -8.17 -54.92
CA GLU A 215 27.14 -7.07 -55.80
C GLU A 215 28.66 -6.94 -55.79
N LEU A 216 29.29 -7.05 -54.62
CA LEU A 216 30.75 -7.11 -54.51
C LEU A 216 31.33 -8.31 -55.26
N GLY A 217 30.70 -9.49 -55.14
CA GLY A 217 31.10 -10.69 -55.87
C GLY A 217 30.99 -10.56 -57.40
N ARG A 218 29.94 -9.89 -57.91
CA ARG A 218 29.80 -9.65 -59.37
C ARG A 218 30.78 -8.63 -59.91
N SER A 219 31.12 -7.60 -59.14
CA SER A 219 32.10 -6.58 -59.55
C SER A 219 33.53 -7.13 -59.68
N ALA A 220 33.86 -8.21 -58.97
CA ALA A 220 35.16 -8.87 -59.04
C ALA A 220 35.32 -9.79 -60.28
N VAL A 221 34.23 -10.16 -60.96
CA VAL A 221 34.24 -11.19 -62.02
C VAL A 221 34.22 -10.61 -63.43
N THR A 222 33.91 -9.32 -63.62
CA THR A 222 34.03 -8.72 -64.95
C THR A 222 35.49 -8.34 -65.23
N PRO A 223 36.15 -8.95 -66.23
CA PRO A 223 37.49 -8.53 -66.62
C PRO A 223 37.43 -7.11 -67.17
N VAL A 224 38.39 -6.29 -66.77
CA VAL A 224 38.62 -4.95 -67.34
C VAL A 224 38.59 -5.06 -68.87
N PRO A 225 37.72 -4.31 -69.57
CA PRO A 225 37.73 -4.31 -71.03
C PRO A 225 39.04 -3.67 -71.48
N ASP A 226 39.94 -4.50 -72.00
CA ASP A 226 41.17 -4.07 -72.63
C ASP A 226 40.81 -3.32 -73.92
N HIS A 227 40.87 -1.99 -73.87
CA HIS A 227 40.47 -1.05 -74.92
C HIS A 227 41.48 -1.01 -76.08
N ARG A 228 42.36 -2.01 -76.20
CA ARG A 228 43.51 -1.98 -77.12
C ARG A 228 43.32 -2.72 -78.44
N VAL A 229 42.14 -3.26 -78.75
CA VAL A 229 41.95 -4.06 -79.97
C VAL A 229 40.76 -3.56 -80.80
N VAL A 230 40.90 -2.38 -81.38
CA VAL A 230 40.17 -2.00 -82.60
C VAL A 230 41.21 -1.65 -83.66
N ARG A 231 41.77 -2.70 -84.29
CA ARG A 231 42.53 -2.56 -85.54
C ARG A 231 41.53 -2.39 -86.67
N THR A 232 41.30 -1.15 -87.07
CA THR A 232 40.57 -0.81 -88.29
C THR A 232 41.32 -1.40 -89.49
N ARG A 233 40.71 -2.37 -90.19
CA ARG A 233 41.15 -2.84 -91.50
C ARG A 233 40.62 -1.85 -92.54
N SER A 234 41.48 -0.95 -93.03
CA SER A 234 41.17 -0.11 -94.18
C SER A 234 41.23 -0.97 -95.46
N HIS A 235 40.11 -1.08 -96.16
CA HIS A 235 40.07 -1.67 -97.50
C HIS A 235 40.72 -0.69 -98.51
N ARG A 236 41.69 -1.19 -99.27
CA ARG A 236 42.29 -0.50 -100.43
C ARG A 236 41.46 -0.90 -101.66
N PRO A 237 41.00 0.03 -102.51
CA PRO A 237 40.37 -0.31 -103.77
C PRO A 237 41.45 -0.77 -104.77
N ALA A 238 41.16 -1.84 -105.51
CA ALA A 238 41.95 -2.23 -106.67
C ALA A 238 41.25 -1.68 -107.92
N ASP A 239 41.97 -0.84 -108.67
CA ASP A 239 41.66 -0.46 -110.04
C ASP A 239 42.01 -1.62 -110.99
N ASP A 240 41.33 -1.59 -112.15
CA ASP A 240 41.41 -2.39 -113.38
C ASP A 240 40.60 -3.69 -113.47
#